data_AF-A0A7C6WSN2-F1
#
_entry.id   AF-A0A7C6WSN2-F1
#
_cell.length_a   1.000
_cell.length_b   1.000
_cell.length_c   1.000
_cell.angle_alpha   90.00
_cell.angle_beta   90.00
_cell.angle_gamma   90.00
#
_symmetry.space_group_name_H-M   'P 1'
#
loop_
_entity.id
_entity.type
_entity.pdbx_description
1 polymer ?
#
loop_
_entity_poly.entity_id
_entity_poly.type
_entity_poly.pdbx_seq_one_letter_code
_entity_poly.pdbx_strand_id
1 'polypeptide(L)' 'MKCPFCNIEYNSPETFNVHIQGCYYKECPIPVQTDFELLTYQELKDMALSKGIKAGSMKKTEIIKALKETEV' A
#
# COMPACT_ATOMS: atom_id res chain seq x y z
N MET A 1 10.10 14.22 -7.53
CA MET A 1 8.67 14.58 -7.73
C MET A 1 7.82 13.38 -7.35
N LYS A 2 6.95 13.50 -6.35
CA LYS A 2 6.25 12.34 -5.78
C LYS A 2 4.77 12.35 -6.17
N CYS A 3 4.25 11.21 -6.62
CA CYS A 3 2.83 11.09 -6.95
C CYS A 3 1.99 11.08 -5.65
N PRO A 4 0.99 11.95 -5.48
CA PRO A 4 0.18 11.99 -4.26
C PRO A 4 -0.75 10.78 -4.10
N PHE A 5 -1.09 10.11 -5.20
CA PHE A 5 -1.98 8.96 -5.21
C PHE A 5 -1.20 7.65 -5.11
N CYS A 6 -0.19 7.53 -5.97
CA CYS A 6 0.63 6.34 -6.12
C CYS A 6 1.80 6.31 -5.09
N ASN A 7 2.15 7.44 -4.42
CA ASN A 7 3.31 7.63 -3.52
C ASN A 7 4.70 7.25 -4.09
N ILE A 8 4.79 6.99 -5.39
CA ILE A 8 6.03 6.71 -6.12
C ILE A 8 6.81 8.01 -6.36
N GLU A 9 8.12 7.95 -6.19
CA GLU A 9 9.03 9.08 -6.39
C GLU A 9 9.71 9.00 -7.77
N TYR A 10 9.60 10.08 -8.53
CA TYR A 10 10.13 10.21 -9.88
C TYR A 10 11.23 11.26 -9.91
N ASN A 11 12.33 10.93 -10.59
CA ASN A 11 13.50 11.80 -10.76
C ASN A 11 13.40 12.74 -11.97
N SER A 12 12.49 12.45 -12.91
CA SER A 12 12.31 13.24 -14.14
C SER A 12 10.89 13.81 -14.24
N PRO A 13 10.73 15.09 -14.61
CA PRO A 13 9.42 15.71 -14.77
C PRO A 13 8.59 15.07 -15.89
N GLU A 14 9.22 14.66 -16.99
CA GLU A 14 8.51 14.02 -18.12
C GLU A 14 7.86 12.69 -17.69
N THR A 15 8.62 11.83 -17.00
CA THR A 15 8.13 10.56 -16.48
C THR A 15 7.04 10.76 -15.42
N PHE A 16 7.20 11.78 -14.56
CA PHE A 16 6.18 12.15 -13.59
C PHE A 16 4.90 12.62 -14.28
N ASN A 17 5.00 13.44 -15.32
CA ASN A 17 3.86 14.02 -16.01
C ASN A 17 3.07 12.95 -16.79
N VAL A 18 3.76 12.04 -17.49
CA VAL A 18 3.13 10.88 -18.14
C VAL A 18 2.47 9.97 -17.11
N HIS A 19 3.14 9.71 -15.99
CA HIS A 19 2.57 8.94 -14.89
C HIS A 19 1.33 9.60 -14.31
N ILE A 20 1.35 10.89 -13.97
CA ILE A 20 0.17 11.58 -13.41
C ILE A 20 -0.98 11.62 -14.42
N GLN A 21 -0.70 11.72 -15.72
CA GLN A 21 -1.74 11.68 -16.75
C GLN A 21 -2.46 10.32 -16.83
N GLY A 22 -1.73 9.22 -16.61
CA GLY A 22 -2.26 7.84 -16.65
C GLY A 22 -2.26 7.07 -15.32
N CYS A 23 -1.99 7.71 -14.17
CA CYS A 23 -1.96 7.03 -12.85
C CYS A 23 -3.40 6.60 -12.63
N TYR A 24 -3.59 5.28 -12.61
CA TYR A 24 -4.87 4.60 -12.44
C TYR A 24 -5.64 5.13 -11.21
N TYR A 25 -4.92 5.59 -10.19
CA TYR A 25 -5.43 6.17 -8.96
C TYR A 25 -5.83 7.66 -9.07
N LYS A 26 -5.72 8.29 -10.25
CA LYS A 26 -6.18 9.67 -10.51
C LYS A 26 -7.70 9.75 -10.65
N GLU A 27 -8.34 8.72 -11.21
CA GLU A 27 -9.80 8.67 -11.42
C GLU A 27 -10.55 8.01 -10.27
N CYS A 28 -9.84 7.41 -9.33
CA CYS A 28 -10.42 6.89 -8.10
C CYS A 28 -9.75 7.63 -6.93
N PRO A 29 -10.41 8.62 -6.31
CA PRO A 29 -10.02 9.13 -5.01
C PRO A 29 -10.35 8.04 -3.97
N ILE A 30 -9.72 6.87 -4.09
CA ILE A 30 -9.77 5.89 -3.02
C ILE A 30 -8.87 6.53 -1.97
N PRO A 31 -9.39 6.93 -0.79
CA PRO A 31 -8.51 7.05 0.35
C PRO A 31 -7.76 5.73 0.40
N VAL A 32 -6.45 5.75 0.68
CA VAL A 32 -5.69 4.52 0.96
C VAL A 32 -6.20 3.95 2.29
N GLN A 33 -7.47 3.57 2.34
CA GLN A 33 -8.00 2.50 3.15
C GLN A 33 -7.50 1.28 2.42
N THR A 34 -6.26 0.91 2.73
CA THR A 34 -5.71 -0.35 2.27
C THR A 34 -6.60 -1.43 2.88
N ASP A 35 -7.59 -1.89 2.13
CA ASP A 35 -8.43 -3.01 2.55
C ASP A 35 -7.53 -4.23 2.62
N PHE A 36 -7.00 -4.47 3.81
CA PHE A 36 -6.15 -5.61 4.13
C PHE A 36 -6.83 -6.94 3.75
N GLU A 37 -8.16 -6.96 3.60
CA GLU A 37 -8.93 -8.10 3.11
C GLU A 37 -8.70 -8.39 1.61
N LEU A 38 -8.44 -7.36 0.80
CA LEU A 38 -8.15 -7.46 -0.64
C LEU A 38 -6.68 -7.81 -0.94
N LEU A 39 -5.79 -7.57 0.02
CA LEU A 39 -4.38 -7.92 -0.12
C LEU A 39 -4.19 -9.44 -0.07
N THR A 40 -3.22 -9.94 -0.84
CA THR A 40 -2.82 -11.35 -0.79
C THR A 40 -2.06 -11.64 0.50
N TYR A 41 -2.04 -12.91 0.92
CA TYR A 41 -1.33 -13.33 2.12
C TYR A 41 0.16 -12.91 2.12
N GLN A 42 0.77 -12.91 0.94
CA GLN A 42 2.17 -12.50 0.77
C GLN A 42 2.37 -11.01 1.03
N GLU A 43 1.52 -10.15 0.44
CA GLU A 43 1.57 -8.69 0.66
C GLU A 43 1.30 -8.34 2.14
N LEU A 44 0.30 -8.98 2.75
CA LEU A 44 0.01 -8.81 4.18
C LEU A 44 1.19 -9.21 5.06
N LYS A 45 1.85 -10.31 4.72
CA LYS A 45 3.02 -10.79 5.45
C LYS A 45 4.21 -9.86 5.29
N ASP A 46 4.42 -9.29 4.10
CA ASP A 46 5.48 -8.31 3.85
C ASP A 46 5.24 -7.00 4.60
N MET A 47 4.02 -6.47 4.56
CA MET A 47 3.60 -5.31 5.36
C MET A 47 3.76 -5.55 6.86
N ALA A 48 3.33 -6.72 7.34
CA ALA A 48 3.48 -7.08 8.75
C ALA A 48 4.95 -7.13 9.15
N LEU A 49 5.81 -7.74 8.32
CA LEU A 49 7.24 -7.79 8.56
C LEU A 49 7.87 -6.39 8.60
N SER A 50 7.45 -5.50 7.69
CA SER A 50 7.88 -4.10 7.62
C SER A 50 7.49 -3.31 8.88
N LYS A 51 6.36 -3.65 9.49
CA LYS A 51 5.89 -3.10 10.79
C LYS A 51 6.49 -3.82 12.01
N GLY A 52 7.36 -4.81 11.82
CA GLY A 52 7.96 -5.59 12.91
C GLY A 52 7.06 -6.72 13.45
N ILE A 53 5.95 -7.01 12.81
CA ILE A 53 5.00 -8.07 13.14
C ILE A 53 5.46 -9.38 12.48
N LYS A 54 5.81 -10.39 13.28
CA LYS A 54 6.19 -11.73 12.77
C LYS A 54 4.96 -12.52 12.32
N ALA A 55 4.53 -12.29 11.09
CA ALA A 55 3.38 -12.95 10.46
C ALA A 55 3.62 -14.41 10.00
N GLY A 56 4.82 -14.97 10.20
CA GLY A 56 5.23 -16.29 9.68
C GLY A 56 4.38 -17.49 10.13
N SER A 57 3.68 -17.38 11.25
CA SER A 57 2.78 -18.40 11.79
C SER A 57 1.32 -17.91 11.94
N MET A 58 1.02 -16.68 11.53
CA MET A 58 -0.31 -16.09 11.66
C MET A 58 -1.17 -16.37 10.43
N LYS A 59 -2.48 -16.53 10.66
CA LYS A 59 -3.49 -16.63 9.60
C LYS A 59 -3.69 -15.26 8.95
N LYS A 60 -4.14 -15.23 7.69
CA LYS A 60 -4.42 -13.99 6.93
C LYS A 60 -5.20 -12.96 7.78
N THR A 61 -6.26 -13.40 8.45
CA THR A 61 -7.11 -12.57 9.32
C THR A 61 -6.39 -11.96 10.52
N GLU A 62 -5.48 -12.70 11.14
CA GLU A 62 -4.67 -12.22 12.28
C GLU A 62 -3.68 -11.14 11.82
N ILE A 63 -3.07 -11.33 10.65
CA ILE A 63 -2.14 -10.38 10.05
C ILE A 63 -2.86 -9.07 9.72
N ILE A 64 -4.04 -9.16 9.10
CA ILE A 64 -4.91 -8.02 8.80
C ILE A 64 -5.24 -7.23 10.07
N LYS A 65 -5.63 -7.95 11.14
CA LYS A 65 -5.99 -7.33 12.41
C LYS A 65 -4.81 -6.61 13.06
N ALA A 66 -3.65 -7.26 13.12
CA ALA A 66 -2.43 -6.66 13.65
C ALA A 66 -1.96 -5.44 12.86
N LEU A 67 -2.13 -5.46 11.53
CA LEU A 67 -1.84 -4.31 10.67
C LEU A 67 -2.82 -3.15 10.91
N LYS A 68 -4.11 -3.43 11.10
CA LYS A 68 -5.10 -2.39 11.44
C LYS A 68 -4.84 -1.76 12.81
N GLU A 69 -4.40 -2.55 13.79
CA GLU A 69 -4.11 -2.06 15.15
C GLU A 69 -2.84 -1.18 15.19
N THR A 70 -1.91 -1.34 14.25
CA THR A 70 -0.66 -0.56 14.26
C THR A 70 -0.77 0.83 13.61
N GLU A 71 -1.90 1.15 12.98
CA GLU A 71 -2.16 2.46 12.35
C GLU A 71 -2.94 3.43 13.26
N VAL A 72 -3.18 3.07 14.53
CA VAL A 72 -3.84 3.91 15.55
C VAL A 72 -2.84 4.65 16.43
#